data_AF-W0JN76-F1
#
_entry.id   AF-W0JN76-F1
#
_cell.length_a   1.000
_cell.length_b   1.000
_cell.length_c   1.000
_cell.angle_alpha   90.00
_cell.angle_beta   90.00
_cell.angle_gamma   90.00
#
_symmetry.space_group_name_H-M   'P 1'
#
loop_
_entity.id
_entity.type
_entity.pdbx_description
1 polymer ?
#
loop_
_entity_poly.entity_id
_entity_poly.type
_entity_poly.pdbx_seq_one_letter_code
_entity_poly.pdbx_strand_id
1 'polypeptide(L)' 'MPPTEEITCTDDDCFLDLFENHYTYDVPEDHSVSELSCPVCGGTDCLEVVEL' A
#
# COMPACT_ATOMS: atom_id res chain seq x y z
N MET A 1 -14.81 -9.89 0.16
CA MET A 1 -13.43 -10.05 -0.37
C MET A 1 -13.09 -8.80 -1.17
N PRO A 2 -12.29 -7.91 -0.57
CA PRO A 2 -11.76 -6.73 -1.26
C PRO A 2 -10.89 -7.13 -2.47
N PRO A 3 -10.79 -6.27 -3.49
CA PRO A 3 -9.80 -6.49 -4.55
C PRO A 3 -8.38 -6.42 -3.96
N THR A 4 -7.43 -7.10 -4.62
CA THR A 4 -6.00 -6.87 -4.36
C THR A 4 -5.66 -5.45 -4.76
N GLU A 5 -4.96 -4.73 -3.89
CA GLU A 5 -4.46 -3.39 -4.16
C GLU A 5 -2.98 -3.48 -4.55
N GLU A 6 -2.63 -2.90 -5.69
CA GLU A 6 -1.23 -2.68 -6.09
C GLU A 6 -0.78 -1.32 -5.56
N ILE A 7 0.34 -1.28 -4.85
CA ILE A 7 0.81 -0.09 -4.13
C ILE A 7 2.28 0.15 -4.44
N THR A 8 2.64 1.40 -4.68
CA THR A 8 4.03 1.85 -4.89
C THR A 8 4.50 2.74 -3.73
N CYS A 9 5.82 2.86 -3.58
CA CYS A 9 6.45 3.79 -2.65
C CYS A 9 7.01 4.99 -3.43
N THR A 10 6.58 6.21 -3.10
CA THR A 10 6.97 7.44 -3.77
C THR A 10 8.23 8.10 -3.20
N ASP A 11 8.84 7.50 -2.18
CA ASP A 11 10.11 7.92 -1.62
C ASP A 11 11.28 7.55 -2.55
N ASP A 12 11.94 8.56 -3.12
CA ASP A 12 13.07 8.42 -4.05
C ASP A 12 14.29 7.68 -3.43
N ASP A 13 14.42 7.68 -2.09
CA ASP A 13 15.50 6.97 -1.37
C ASP A 13 15.12 5.50 -1.06
N CYS A 14 13.90 5.08 -1.40
CA CYS A 14 13.40 3.71 -1.20
C CYS A 14 13.49 2.87 -2.48
N PHE A 15 14.02 1.65 -2.39
CA PHE A 15 14.13 0.76 -3.55
C PHE A 15 12.83 -0.01 -3.88
N LEU A 16 11.76 0.18 -3.09
CA LEU A 16 10.51 -0.55 -3.27
C LEU A 16 9.75 -0.02 -4.48
N ASP A 17 9.68 -0.83 -5.53
CA ASP A 17 8.98 -0.49 -6.78
C ASP A 17 7.46 -0.71 -6.66
N LEU A 18 7.05 -1.91 -6.27
CA LEU A 18 5.63 -2.28 -6.12
C LEU A 18 5.46 -3.41 -5.11
N PHE A 19 4.36 -3.39 -4.38
CA PHE A 19 3.87 -4.54 -3.63
C PHE A 19 2.36 -4.68 -3.75
N GLU A 20 1.88 -5.91 -3.58
CA GLU A 20 0.46 -6.22 -3.57
C GLU A 20 -0.03 -6.38 -2.13
N ASN A 21 -1.13 -5.71 -1.82
CA ASN A 21 -1.85 -5.90 -0.57
C ASN A 21 -3.14 -6.69 -0.83
N HIS A 22 -3.27 -7.83 -0.16
CA HIS A 22 -4.39 -8.75 -0.34
C HIS A 22 -5.00 -9.14 0.99
N TYR A 23 -6.28 -8.84 1.17
CA TYR A 23 -7.04 -9.22 2.36
C TYR A 23 -7.91 -10.45 2.10
N THR A 24 -7.81 -11.44 2.99
CA THR A 24 -8.62 -12.66 2.94
C THR A 24 -10.02 -12.48 3.52
N TYR A 25 -10.22 -11.43 4.32
CA TYR A 25 -11.48 -11.07 4.96
C TYR A 25 -11.89 -9.65 4.59
N ASP A 26 -13.12 -9.28 4.94
CA ASP A 26 -13.57 -7.91 4.75
C ASP A 26 -12.81 -6.97 5.67
N VAL A 27 -12.43 -5.84 5.10
CA VAL A 27 -11.71 -4.76 5.76
C VAL A 27 -12.71 -3.63 6.05
N PRO A 28 -12.56 -2.89 7.18
CA PRO A 28 -13.37 -1.71 7.44
C PRO A 28 -13.38 -0.73 6.27
N GLU A 29 -14.53 -0.09 6.00
CA GLU A 29 -14.69 0.84 4.87
C GLU A 29 -13.82 2.10 4.98
N ASP A 30 -13.34 2.41 6.18
CA ASP A 30 -12.45 3.53 6.50
C ASP A 30 -10.95 3.17 6.43
N HIS A 31 -10.60 1.91 6.21
CA HIS A 31 -9.22 1.50 6.00
C HIS A 31 -8.74 1.88 4.60
N SER A 32 -7.52 2.42 4.50
CA SER A 32 -6.93 2.78 3.21
C SER A 32 -5.41 2.64 3.23
N VAL A 33 -4.76 2.91 2.10
CA VAL A 33 -3.30 2.88 1.96
C VAL A 33 -2.57 3.79 2.97
N SER A 34 -3.21 4.86 3.46
CA SER A 34 -2.62 5.75 4.46
C SER A 34 -2.43 5.11 5.84
N GLU A 35 -3.08 3.98 6.10
CA GLU A 35 -2.95 3.20 7.33
C GLU A 35 -1.82 2.16 7.24
N LEU A 36 -1.14 2.07 6.10
CA LEU A 36 -0.04 1.14 5.86
C LEU A 36 1.32 1.80 6.11
N SER A 37 2.35 0.96 6.27
CA SER A 37 3.74 1.41 6.29
C SER A 37 4.51 0.68 5.20
N CYS A 38 5.39 1.41 4.51
CA CYS A 38 6.27 0.83 3.51
C CYS A 38 7.11 -0.29 4.17
N PRO A 39 7.10 -1.52 3.65
CA PRO A 39 7.83 -2.64 4.24
C PRO A 39 9.36 -2.49 4.16
N VAL A 40 9.84 -1.53 3.38
CA VAL A 40 11.27 -1.27 3.15
C VAL A 40 11.77 -0.07 3.95
N CYS A 41 11.22 1.13 3.70
CA CYS A 41 11.69 2.35 4.37
C CYS A 41 10.92 2.67 5.67
N GLY A 42 9.78 2.02 5.92
CA GLY A 42 8.95 2.27 7.09
C GLY A 42 8.12 3.55 7.05
N GLY A 43 8.16 4.31 5.95
CA GLY A 43 7.34 5.51 5.75
C GLY A 43 5.85 5.20 5.67
N THR A 44 5.01 6.10 6.19
CA THR A 44 3.54 5.99 6.18
C THR A 44 2.88 6.90 5.15
N ASP A 45 3.57 7.99 4.77
CA ASP A 45 3.02 9.07 3.94
C ASP A 45 3.55 9.02 2.50
N CYS A 46 4.22 7.92 2.15
CA CYS A 46 4.92 7.72 0.88
C CYS A 46 4.33 6.56 0.07
N LEU A 47 3.10 6.12 0.39
CA LEU A 47 2.45 4.99 -0.28
C LEU A 47 1.28 5.47 -1.13
N GLU A 48 1.21 5.00 -2.38
CA GLU A 48 0.14 5.34 -3.31
C GLU A 48 -0.40 4.07 -3.99
N VAL A 49 -1.73 3.98 -4.12
CA VAL A 49 -2.39 2.90 -4.88
C VAL A 49 -2.21 3.17 -6.37
N VAL A 50 -1.84 2.13 -7.11
CA VAL A 50 -1.74 2.17 -8.56
C VAL A 50 -3.13 1.91 -9.16
N GLU A 51 -3.67 2.89 -9.89
CA GLU A 51 -4.91 2.73 -10.65
C GLU A 51 -4.60 2.22 -12.07
N LEU A 52 -5.19 1.09 -12.46
CA LEU A 52 -5.13 0.50 -13.81
C LEU A 52 -6.29 0.92 -14.70
#